data_AF-A0AA37MMG2-F1
#
_entry.id   AF-A0AA37MMG2-F1
#
_cell.length_a   1.000
_cell.length_b   1.000
_cell.length_c   1.000
_cell.angle_alpha   90.00
_cell.angle_beta   90.00
_cell.angle_gamma   90.00
#
_symmetry.space_group_name_H-M   'P 1'
#
loop_
_entity.id
_entity.type
_entity.pdbx_description
1 polymer ?
#
loop_
_entity_poly.entity_id
_entity_poly.type
_entity_poly.pdbx_seq_one_letter_code
_entity_poly.pdbx_strand_id
1 'polypeptide(L)'
;MYTDIHTDFILEPIYTILIKGINACNSLPFGIGSYPMSEYYLQSVFINMTGALEQKMKCICWQIATDDYQYRYEFLRSKNYGECSSYTDKNNVYKDLIDAIKRKKRTFSLKAIWDDYDIPEKKMNSERETWQEDEKKKRLDKINNILKSEKNRGKILSLEEKEKMRAGILNKPYSESKFLRHIEESKGTWAFRDRLKEIHITLAQSIFTKWRVRDYLNFQNNYINDFQSINVTPSETELLKGSLVDMYEQVVYKQRNRIAHNTLSYQQNLPDLSDLADKNYYKHNYFYRFVMLVVLDDVFIRLYKKYIQ
;
A
#
# COMPACT_ATOMS: atom_id res chain seq x y z
N MET A 1 20.92 -17.80 19.05
CA MET A 1 20.87 -16.68 18.10
C MET A 1 20.22 -15.54 18.85
N TYR A 2 20.98 -14.55 19.32
CA TYR A 2 20.39 -13.37 19.94
C TYR A 2 19.64 -12.64 18.84
N THR A 3 18.31 -12.78 18.80
CA THR A 3 17.51 -11.87 18.00
C THR A 3 17.56 -10.53 18.70
N ASP A 4 18.01 -9.51 17.97
CA ASP A 4 17.96 -8.15 18.45
C ASP A 4 16.48 -7.78 18.66
N ILE A 5 16.13 -7.39 19.89
CA ILE A 5 14.76 -7.08 20.31
C ILE A 5 14.13 -6.05 19.36
N HIS A 6 14.93 -5.12 18.83
CA HIS A 6 14.45 -4.13 17.86
C HIS A 6 14.09 -4.76 16.51
N THR A 7 14.88 -5.71 16.02
CA THR A 7 14.59 -6.43 14.78
C THR A 7 13.29 -7.23 14.89
N ASP A 8 13.09 -7.94 15.99
CA ASP A 8 11.84 -8.69 16.23
C ASP A 8 10.63 -7.74 16.29
N PHE A 9 10.76 -6.60 16.97
CA PHE A 9 9.72 -5.58 17.04
C PHE A 9 9.40 -4.95 15.67
N ILE A 10 10.42 -4.63 14.86
CA ILE A 10 10.21 -4.06 13.51
C ILE A 10 9.43 -5.05 12.63
N LEU A 11 9.75 -6.34 12.73
CA LEU A 11 9.13 -7.40 11.93
C LEU A 11 7.73 -7.82 12.43
N GLU A 12 7.33 -7.53 13.67
CA GLU A 12 5.98 -7.83 14.20
C GLU A 12 4.92 -6.97 13.49
N PRO A 13 3.99 -7.52 12.69
CA PRO A 13 3.03 -6.70 11.96
C PRO A 13 2.08 -5.91 12.88
N ILE A 14 1.86 -4.63 12.60
CA ILE A 14 0.86 -3.78 13.30
C ILE A 14 -0.55 -4.34 13.13
N TYR A 15 -0.78 -5.08 12.05
CA TYR A 15 -2.00 -5.85 11.85
C TYR A 15 -2.32 -6.80 13.02
N THR A 16 -1.31 -7.30 13.74
CA THR A 16 -1.53 -8.11 14.95
C THR A 16 -2.19 -7.32 16.08
N ILE A 17 -1.87 -6.03 16.23
CA ILE A 17 -2.49 -5.12 17.19
C ILE A 17 -3.98 -4.95 16.84
N LEU A 18 -4.29 -4.79 15.56
CA LEU A 18 -5.66 -4.70 15.08
C LEU A 18 -6.44 -5.99 15.39
N ILE A 19 -5.87 -7.17 15.11
CA ILE A 19 -6.50 -8.46 15.43
C ILE A 19 -6.72 -8.62 16.95
N LYS A 20 -5.70 -8.31 17.77
CA LYS A 20 -5.81 -8.33 19.24
C LYS A 20 -6.95 -7.40 19.70
N GLY A 21 -7.04 -6.20 19.10
CA GLY A 21 -8.11 -5.25 19.35
C GLY A 21 -9.49 -5.77 18.93
N ILE A 22 -9.62 -6.44 17.78
CA ILE A 22 -10.90 -7.04 17.36
C ILE A 22 -11.30 -8.17 18.32
N ASN A 23 -10.36 -9.06 18.65
CA ASN A 23 -10.62 -10.21 19.50
C ASN A 23 -11.06 -9.80 20.92
N ALA A 24 -10.45 -8.76 21.49
CA ALA A 24 -10.77 -8.27 22.82
C ALA A 24 -12.19 -7.69 22.93
N CYS A 25 -12.80 -7.24 21.83
CA CYS A 25 -14.15 -6.68 21.83
C CYS A 25 -15.25 -7.61 21.29
N ASN A 26 -14.93 -8.84 20.89
CA ASN A 26 -15.91 -9.75 20.28
C ASN A 26 -17.10 -10.09 21.20
N SER A 27 -16.90 -10.05 22.52
CA SER A 27 -17.95 -10.31 23.52
C SER A 27 -18.78 -9.08 23.90
N LEU A 28 -18.41 -7.89 23.41
CA LEU A 28 -19.08 -6.66 23.81
C LEU A 28 -20.46 -6.53 23.16
N PRO A 29 -21.41 -5.87 23.85
CA PRO A 29 -22.75 -5.66 23.30
C PRO A 29 -22.72 -4.64 22.15
N PHE A 30 -23.69 -4.77 21.24
CA PHE A 30 -23.94 -3.81 20.17
C PHE A 30 -25.34 -3.19 20.39
N GLY A 31 -25.41 -1.86 20.42
CA GLY A 31 -26.63 -1.09 20.69
C GLY A 31 -26.33 0.40 20.89
N ILE A 32 -27.35 1.23 21.11
CA ILE A 32 -27.16 2.69 21.20
C ILE A 32 -26.19 3.10 22.33
N GLY A 33 -26.24 2.39 23.47
CA GLY A 33 -25.34 2.62 24.61
C GLY A 33 -23.89 2.18 24.37
N SER A 34 -23.63 1.34 23.35
CA SER A 34 -22.26 0.96 22.98
C SER A 34 -21.56 2.03 22.13
N TYR A 35 -22.29 3.01 21.59
CA TYR A 35 -21.73 4.01 20.69
C TYR A 35 -20.66 4.89 21.36
N PRO A 36 -20.88 5.49 22.56
CA PRO A 36 -19.83 6.25 23.24
C PRO A 36 -18.62 5.38 23.60
N MET A 37 -18.85 4.18 24.10
CA MET A 37 -17.78 3.23 24.47
C MET A 37 -16.93 2.85 23.25
N SER A 38 -17.58 2.55 22.12
CA SER A 38 -16.89 2.17 20.90
C SER A 38 -15.98 3.27 20.37
N GLU A 39 -16.31 4.55 20.62
CA GLU A 39 -15.43 5.66 20.24
C GLU A 39 -14.12 5.61 21.03
N TYR A 40 -14.18 5.52 22.36
CA TYR A 40 -12.97 5.39 23.19
C TYR A 40 -12.17 4.13 22.85
N TYR A 41 -12.85 3.03 22.54
CA TYR A 41 -12.20 1.78 22.15
C TYR A 41 -11.43 1.91 20.84
N LEU A 42 -12.08 2.42 19.80
CA LEU A 42 -11.46 2.60 18.48
C LEU A 42 -10.32 3.62 18.53
N GLN A 43 -10.47 4.68 19.33
CA GLN A 43 -9.39 5.64 19.61
C GLN A 43 -8.17 4.95 20.25
N SER A 44 -8.40 4.11 21.24
CA SER A 44 -7.33 3.37 21.93
C SER A 44 -6.58 2.43 20.97
N VAL A 45 -7.30 1.62 20.19
CA VAL A 45 -6.70 0.75 19.17
C VAL A 45 -5.91 1.57 18.15
N PHE A 46 -6.47 2.69 17.70
CA PHE A 46 -5.83 3.59 16.74
C PHE A 46 -4.54 4.25 17.29
N ILE A 47 -4.54 4.73 18.54
CA ILE A 47 -3.34 5.27 19.19
C ILE A 47 -2.27 4.17 19.32
N ASN A 48 -2.65 2.97 19.75
CA ASN A 48 -1.70 1.87 19.88
C ASN A 48 -1.06 1.51 18.53
N MET A 49 -1.83 1.47 17.45
CA MET A 49 -1.31 1.21 16.10
C MET A 49 -0.40 2.34 15.58
N THR A 50 -0.80 3.61 15.77
CA THR A 50 0.02 4.76 15.35
C THR A 50 1.32 4.86 16.14
N GLY A 51 1.26 4.67 17.46
CA GLY A 51 2.43 4.64 18.33
C GLY A 51 3.38 3.50 17.97
N ALA A 52 2.86 2.30 17.69
CA ALA A 52 3.69 1.20 17.22
C ALA A 52 4.41 1.54 15.90
N LEU A 53 3.71 2.16 14.93
CA LEU A 53 4.32 2.56 13.66
C LEU A 53 5.42 3.62 13.86
N GLU A 54 5.18 4.62 14.70
CA GLU A 54 6.15 5.68 15.03
C GLU A 54 7.40 5.10 15.70
N GLN A 55 7.23 4.21 16.68
CA GLN A 55 8.35 3.55 17.34
C GLN A 55 9.12 2.63 16.39
N LYS A 56 8.44 1.95 15.47
CA LYS A 56 9.11 1.16 14.43
C LYS A 56 10.02 2.03 13.56
N MET A 57 9.56 3.21 13.14
CA MET A 57 10.40 4.12 12.35
C MET A 57 11.67 4.51 13.12
N LYS A 58 11.53 4.82 14.42
CA LYS A 58 12.68 5.15 15.27
C LYS A 58 13.64 3.97 15.42
N CYS A 59 13.12 2.77 15.67
CA CYS A 59 13.92 1.55 15.72
C CYS A 59 14.66 1.29 14.41
N ILE A 60 14.03 1.48 13.25
CA ILE A 60 14.69 1.35 11.93
C ILE A 60 15.86 2.34 11.83
N CYS A 61 15.66 3.62 12.15
CA CYS A 61 16.73 4.61 12.13
C CYS A 61 17.88 4.24 13.07
N TRP A 62 17.58 3.73 14.27
CA TRP A 62 18.61 3.28 15.21
C TRP A 62 19.39 2.07 14.71
N GLN A 63 18.74 1.14 14.02
CA GLN A 63 19.42 -0.01 13.41
C GLN A 63 20.35 0.43 12.29
N ILE A 64 19.89 1.32 11.40
CA ILE A 64 20.75 1.90 10.35
C ILE A 64 21.93 2.66 10.98
N ALA A 65 21.68 3.45 12.01
CA ALA A 65 22.73 4.18 12.73
C ALA A 65 23.71 3.25 13.45
N THR A 66 23.27 2.07 13.89
CA THR A 66 24.15 1.08 14.53
C THR A 66 25.14 0.51 13.51
N ASP A 67 24.68 0.24 12.29
CA ASP A 67 25.51 -0.32 11.21
C ASP A 67 26.38 0.75 10.50
N ASP A 68 25.90 1.98 10.37
CA ASP A 68 26.56 3.06 9.62
C ASP A 68 26.88 4.28 10.50
N TYR A 69 28.18 4.48 10.77
CA TYR A 69 28.69 5.59 11.58
C TYR A 69 28.45 6.98 10.94
N GLN A 70 28.49 7.09 9.61
CA GLN A 70 28.23 8.35 8.93
C GLN A 70 26.76 8.73 9.07
N TYR A 71 25.87 7.77 8.83
CA TYR A 71 24.45 7.94 9.08
C TYR A 71 24.16 8.32 10.53
N ARG A 72 24.82 7.68 11.51
CA ARG A 72 24.67 8.01 12.93
C ARG A 72 25.01 9.47 13.23
N TYR A 73 26.10 9.97 12.66
CA TYR A 73 26.50 11.36 12.83
C TYR A 73 25.47 12.33 12.25
N GLU A 74 24.97 12.07 11.04
CA GLU A 74 23.93 12.88 10.40
C GLU A 74 22.59 12.80 11.15
N PHE A 75 22.22 11.61 11.63
CA PHE A 75 21.01 11.36 12.40
C PHE A 75 20.98 12.17 13.70
N LEU A 76 22.09 12.18 14.46
CA LEU A 76 22.15 12.89 15.74
C LEU A 76 22.28 14.41 15.58
N ARG A 77 22.83 14.90 14.46
CA ARG A 77 23.18 16.32 14.30
C ARG A 77 22.25 17.11 13.38
N SER A 78 21.79 16.50 12.28
CA SER A 78 21.12 17.22 11.19
C SER A 78 19.70 16.73 10.88
N LYS A 79 19.39 15.45 11.11
CA LYS A 79 18.08 14.88 10.76
C LYS A 79 17.16 14.91 11.98
N ASN A 80 16.24 15.86 12.00
CA ASN A 80 15.21 15.92 13.03
C ASN A 80 13.90 15.32 12.51
N TYR A 81 13.67 14.03 12.81
CA TYR A 81 12.42 13.34 12.45
C TYR A 81 11.28 13.55 13.45
N GLY A 82 11.49 14.37 14.49
CA GLY A 82 10.51 14.57 15.56
C GLY A 82 10.01 13.23 16.14
N GLU A 83 8.69 13.05 16.16
CA GLU A 83 8.03 11.82 16.61
C GLU A 83 7.82 10.78 15.49
N CYS A 84 8.31 11.04 14.28
CA CYS A 84 8.02 10.25 13.08
C CYS A 84 6.51 10.13 12.77
N SER A 85 5.70 11.11 13.16
CA SER A 85 4.24 11.08 13.03
C SER A 85 3.73 11.56 11.67
N SER A 86 4.39 12.54 11.05
CA SER A 86 3.98 13.09 9.75
C SER A 86 4.25 12.12 8.59
N TYR A 87 3.66 12.38 7.43
CA TYR A 87 4.03 11.66 6.21
C TYR A 87 5.46 12.00 5.78
N THR A 88 5.86 13.27 5.88
CA THR A 88 7.18 13.73 5.45
C THR A 88 8.30 13.00 6.19
N ASP A 89 8.14 12.79 7.49
CA ASP A 89 9.13 12.07 8.31
C ASP A 89 9.21 10.60 7.89
N LYS A 90 8.06 9.94 7.72
CA LYS A 90 8.01 8.55 7.25
C LYS A 90 8.62 8.37 5.87
N ASN A 91 8.36 9.30 4.95
CA ASN A 91 8.93 9.27 3.62
C ASN A 91 10.46 9.43 3.65
N ASN A 92 10.98 10.25 4.57
CA ASN A 92 12.42 10.40 4.74
C ASN A 92 13.07 9.15 5.36
N VAL A 93 12.44 8.53 6.37
CA VAL A 93 12.90 7.24 6.93
C VAL A 93 12.89 6.14 5.86
N TYR A 94 11.87 6.13 5.00
CA TYR A 94 11.78 5.24 3.86
C TYR A 94 12.94 5.41 2.87
N LYS A 95 13.28 6.65 2.50
CA LYS A 95 14.45 6.95 1.65
C LYS A 95 15.75 6.50 2.29
N ASP A 96 15.94 6.80 3.58
CA ASP A 96 17.11 6.41 4.33
C ASP A 96 17.31 4.89 4.34
N LEU A 97 16.22 4.14 4.51
CA LEU A 97 16.25 2.68 4.48
C LEU A 97 16.62 2.16 3.08
N ILE A 98 16.10 2.76 2.01
CA ILE A 98 16.49 2.42 0.63
C ILE A 98 17.98 2.69 0.39
N ASP A 99 18.48 3.84 0.83
CA ASP A 99 19.88 4.21 0.66
C ASP A 99 20.80 3.30 1.48
N ALA A 100 20.37 2.91 2.69
CA ALA A 100 21.08 1.91 3.49
C ALA A 100 21.12 0.53 2.80
N ILE A 101 20.00 0.09 2.21
CA ILE A 101 19.95 -1.16 1.43
C ILE A 101 20.86 -1.09 0.21
N LYS A 102 20.83 0.00 -0.57
CA LYS A 102 21.66 0.18 -1.77
C LYS A 102 23.16 0.18 -1.45
N ARG A 103 23.54 0.72 -0.28
CA ARG A 103 24.93 0.70 0.20
C ARG A 103 25.41 -0.71 0.52
N LYS A 104 24.58 -1.55 1.15
CA LYS A 104 24.88 -2.97 1.40
C LYS A 104 24.83 -3.81 0.11
N LYS A 105 23.85 -3.56 -0.76
CA LYS A 105 23.57 -4.31 -1.99
C LYS A 105 23.38 -3.37 -3.19
N ARG A 106 24.46 -3.15 -3.94
CA ARG A 106 24.45 -2.25 -5.12
C ARG A 106 23.51 -2.71 -6.25
N THR A 107 23.16 -3.99 -6.30
CA THR A 107 22.24 -4.57 -7.31
C THR A 107 20.77 -4.58 -6.87
N PHE A 108 20.45 -3.99 -5.71
CA PHE A 108 19.10 -4.02 -5.18
C PHE A 108 18.10 -3.29 -6.09
N SER A 109 17.01 -3.99 -6.42
CA SER A 109 15.85 -3.44 -7.11
C SER A 109 14.68 -3.38 -6.14
N LEU A 110 13.96 -2.26 -6.10
CA LEU A 110 12.75 -2.09 -5.27
C LEU A 110 11.65 -3.11 -5.58
N LYS A 111 11.65 -3.70 -6.78
CA LYS A 111 10.68 -4.75 -7.14
C LYS A 111 10.88 -6.02 -6.31
N ALA A 112 12.10 -6.24 -5.80
CA ALA A 112 12.45 -7.42 -5.01
C ALA A 112 11.68 -7.52 -3.69
N ILE A 113 11.09 -6.41 -3.20
CA ILE A 113 10.27 -6.33 -1.98
C ILE A 113 9.10 -7.33 -2.01
N TRP A 114 8.67 -7.74 -3.22
CA TRP A 114 7.54 -8.65 -3.45
C TRP A 114 7.96 -10.05 -3.90
N ASP A 115 9.24 -10.41 -3.80
CA ASP A 115 9.73 -11.74 -4.22
C ASP A 115 9.15 -12.88 -3.39
N ASP A 116 8.78 -12.60 -2.14
CA ASP A 116 8.22 -13.56 -1.19
C ASP A 116 6.73 -13.85 -1.41
N TYR A 117 6.08 -13.13 -2.35
CA TYR A 117 4.67 -13.33 -2.64
C TYR A 117 4.46 -14.56 -3.53
N ASP A 118 3.81 -15.58 -2.96
CA ASP A 118 3.40 -16.77 -3.68
C ASP A 118 2.17 -16.47 -4.56
N ILE A 119 2.26 -16.83 -5.84
CA ILE A 119 1.18 -16.60 -6.81
C ILE A 119 0.40 -17.91 -6.94
N PRO A 120 -0.88 -17.95 -6.56
CA PRO A 120 -1.69 -19.16 -6.73
C PRO A 120 -1.70 -19.61 -8.20
N GLU A 121 -1.49 -20.90 -8.46
CA GLU A 121 -1.43 -21.46 -9.83
C GLU A 121 -2.67 -21.12 -10.67
N LYS A 122 -3.85 -21.11 -10.04
CA LYS A 122 -5.11 -20.71 -10.68
C LYS A 122 -5.07 -19.27 -11.22
N LYS A 123 -4.47 -18.35 -10.47
CA LYS A 123 -4.29 -16.93 -10.85
C LYS A 123 -3.25 -16.80 -11.97
N MET A 124 -2.20 -17.62 -11.92
CA MET A 124 -1.17 -17.64 -12.96
C MET A 124 -1.71 -18.15 -14.30
N ASN A 125 -2.57 -19.17 -14.29
CA ASN A 125 -3.19 -19.70 -15.50
C ASN A 125 -4.20 -18.72 -16.10
N SER A 126 -5.09 -18.14 -15.27
CA SER A 126 -6.02 -17.13 -15.76
C SER A 126 -5.30 -15.90 -16.32
N GLU A 127 -4.19 -15.49 -15.69
CA GLU A 127 -3.41 -14.34 -16.17
C GLU A 127 -2.65 -14.65 -17.46
N ARG A 128 -2.24 -15.90 -17.65
CA ARG A 128 -1.62 -16.33 -18.91
C ARG A 128 -2.60 -16.21 -20.06
N GLU A 129 -3.86 -16.59 -19.85
CA GLU A 129 -4.93 -16.46 -20.84
C GLU A 129 -5.21 -14.99 -21.17
N THR A 130 -5.42 -14.14 -20.15
CA THR A 130 -5.67 -12.70 -20.36
C THR A 130 -4.49 -12.01 -21.06
N TRP A 131 -3.25 -12.32 -20.67
CA TRP A 131 -2.06 -11.76 -21.31
C TRP A 131 -1.91 -12.19 -22.77
N GLN A 132 -2.22 -13.45 -23.08
CA GLN A 132 -2.22 -13.95 -24.46
C GLN A 132 -3.29 -13.25 -25.31
N GLU A 133 -4.48 -13.03 -24.76
CA GLU A 133 -5.54 -12.28 -25.43
C GLU A 133 -5.16 -10.82 -25.69
N ASP A 134 -4.54 -10.16 -24.72
CA ASP A 134 -4.10 -8.77 -24.85
C ASP A 134 -2.92 -8.63 -25.83
N GLU A 135 -1.96 -9.56 -25.82
CA GLU A 135 -0.93 -9.61 -26.86
C GLU A 135 -1.52 -9.87 -28.25
N LYS A 136 -2.55 -10.73 -28.36
CA LYS A 136 -3.27 -10.96 -29.61
C LYS A 136 -3.98 -9.69 -30.09
N LYS A 137 -4.61 -8.93 -29.19
CA LYS A 137 -5.22 -7.62 -29.50
C LYS A 137 -4.18 -6.61 -29.98
N LYS A 138 -3.05 -6.46 -29.28
CA LYS A 138 -1.95 -5.57 -29.70
C LYS A 138 -1.41 -5.94 -31.09
N ARG A 139 -1.29 -7.24 -31.38
CA ARG A 139 -0.90 -7.73 -32.72
C ARG A 139 -1.94 -7.35 -33.77
N LEU A 140 -3.22 -7.49 -33.46
CA LEU A 140 -4.32 -7.10 -34.35
C LEU A 140 -4.35 -5.59 -34.59
N ASP A 141 -4.16 -4.77 -33.56
CA ASP A 141 -4.08 -3.32 -33.68
C ASP A 141 -2.87 -2.88 -34.50
N LYS A 142 -1.73 -3.56 -34.34
CA LYS A 142 -0.55 -3.33 -35.18
C LYS A 142 -0.85 -3.65 -36.65
N ILE A 143 -1.53 -4.75 -36.93
CA ILE A 143 -1.98 -5.10 -38.28
C ILE A 143 -2.92 -4.03 -38.84
N ASN A 144 -3.90 -3.58 -38.05
CA ASN A 144 -4.87 -2.56 -38.46
C ASN A 144 -4.19 -1.21 -38.74
N ASN A 145 -3.21 -0.81 -37.93
CA ASN A 145 -2.42 0.40 -38.14
C ASN A 145 -1.55 0.31 -39.40
N ILE A 146 -0.94 -0.85 -39.66
CA ILE A 146 -0.20 -1.09 -40.91
C ILE A 146 -1.13 -0.99 -42.11
N LEU A 147 -2.30 -1.63 -42.07
CA LEU A 147 -3.31 -1.57 -43.15
C LEU A 147 -3.80 -0.13 -43.39
N LYS A 148 -4.00 0.65 -42.33
CA LYS A 148 -4.37 2.07 -42.43
C LYS A 148 -3.26 2.90 -43.06
N SER A 149 -2.00 2.65 -42.69
CA SER A 149 -0.83 3.35 -43.26
C SER A 149 -0.59 3.03 -44.74
N GLU A 150 -0.79 1.78 -45.15
CA GLU A 150 -0.62 1.36 -46.54
C GLU A 150 -1.78 1.85 -47.44
N LYS A 151 -3.01 1.93 -46.89
CA LYS A 151 -4.14 2.57 -47.56
C LYS A 151 -3.89 4.06 -47.83
N ASN A 152 -3.28 4.76 -46.88
CA ASN A 152 -2.92 6.18 -47.03
C ASN A 152 -1.77 6.41 -48.03
N ARG A 153 -0.94 5.39 -48.32
CA ARG A 153 0.12 5.42 -49.33
C ARG A 153 -0.35 5.05 -50.74
N GLY A 154 -1.65 4.75 -50.93
CA GLY A 154 -2.24 4.45 -52.23
C GLY A 154 -2.00 3.04 -52.76
N LYS A 155 -1.41 2.12 -51.97
CA LYS A 155 -1.27 0.70 -52.35
C LYS A 155 -2.55 -0.08 -52.01
N ILE A 156 -3.19 -0.67 -53.03
CA ILE A 156 -4.29 -1.62 -52.86
C ILE A 156 -3.69 -3.02 -52.68
N LEU A 157 -3.51 -3.44 -51.42
CA LEU A 157 -3.03 -4.79 -51.11
C LEU A 157 -4.08 -5.85 -51.45
N SER A 158 -3.63 -6.92 -52.12
CA SER A 158 -4.43 -8.11 -52.40
C SER A 158 -4.89 -8.79 -51.11
N LEU A 159 -6.03 -9.49 -51.15
CA LEU A 159 -6.58 -10.22 -50.00
C LEU A 159 -5.56 -11.23 -49.45
N GLU A 160 -4.84 -11.92 -50.33
CA GLU A 160 -3.83 -12.93 -49.99
C GLU A 160 -2.60 -12.32 -49.29
N GLU A 161 -2.19 -11.11 -49.67
CA GLU A 161 -1.05 -10.43 -49.04
C GLU A 161 -1.40 -9.96 -47.63
N LYS A 162 -2.66 -9.53 -47.43
CA LYS A 162 -3.20 -9.19 -46.11
C LYS A 162 -3.27 -10.42 -45.21
N GLU A 163 -3.66 -11.57 -45.76
CA GLU A 163 -3.72 -12.83 -45.01
C GLU A 163 -2.34 -13.39 -44.68
N LYS A 164 -1.37 -13.33 -45.60
CA LYS A 164 0.03 -13.68 -45.32
C LYS A 164 0.66 -12.79 -44.25
N MET A 165 0.37 -11.48 -44.25
CA MET A 165 0.81 -10.58 -43.19
C MET A 165 0.15 -10.86 -41.85
N ARG A 166 -1.16 -11.15 -41.85
CA ARG A 166 -1.89 -11.57 -40.63
C ARG A 166 -1.29 -12.86 -40.07
N ALA A 167 -1.12 -13.89 -40.90
CA ALA A 167 -0.55 -15.17 -40.50
C ALA A 167 0.90 -15.03 -39.98
N GLY A 168 1.74 -14.24 -40.64
CA GLY A 168 3.13 -14.03 -40.23
C GLY A 168 3.31 -13.27 -38.91
N ILE A 169 2.34 -12.42 -38.54
CA ILE A 169 2.36 -11.66 -37.27
C ILE A 169 1.67 -12.44 -36.14
N LEU A 170 0.56 -13.13 -36.43
CA LEU A 170 -0.18 -13.92 -35.44
C LEU A 170 0.55 -15.22 -35.06
N ASN A 171 1.21 -15.89 -36.01
CA ASN A 171 1.86 -17.19 -35.76
C ASN A 171 3.20 -17.09 -35.03
N LYS A 172 3.68 -15.88 -34.68
CA LYS A 172 4.90 -15.75 -33.86
C LYS A 172 4.63 -16.29 -32.45
N PRO A 173 5.45 -17.22 -31.93
CA PRO A 173 5.27 -17.73 -30.58
C PRO A 173 5.32 -16.58 -29.57
N TYR A 174 4.50 -16.66 -28.53
CA TYR A 174 4.53 -15.68 -27.46
C TYR A 174 5.84 -15.81 -26.70
N SER A 175 6.51 -14.68 -26.44
CA SER A 175 7.80 -14.70 -25.75
C SER A 175 7.60 -14.91 -24.26
N GLU A 176 8.14 -16.03 -23.74
CA GLU A 176 8.07 -16.36 -22.32
C GLU A 176 8.80 -15.34 -21.44
N SER A 177 9.91 -14.79 -21.91
CA SER A 177 10.63 -13.70 -21.22
C SER A 177 9.76 -12.45 -20.97
N LYS A 178 8.88 -12.11 -21.92
CA LYS A 178 7.96 -10.98 -21.76
C LYS A 178 6.85 -11.27 -20.78
N PHE A 179 6.38 -12.52 -20.72
CA PHE A 179 5.39 -12.95 -19.76
C PHE A 179 5.95 -12.97 -18.33
N LEU A 180 7.17 -13.49 -18.14
CA LEU A 180 7.85 -13.43 -16.83
C LEU A 180 8.03 -11.98 -16.35
N ARG A 181 8.41 -11.07 -17.25
CA ARG A 181 8.47 -9.65 -16.93
C ARG A 181 7.11 -9.04 -16.57
N HIS A 182 6.04 -9.41 -17.27
CA HIS A 182 4.67 -8.98 -16.95
C HIS A 182 4.26 -9.46 -15.55
N ILE A 183 4.59 -10.72 -15.21
CA ILE A 183 4.35 -11.25 -13.88
C ILE A 183 5.12 -10.45 -12.83
N GLU A 184 6.43 -10.24 -13.03
CA GLU A 184 7.25 -9.45 -12.09
C GLU A 184 6.71 -8.04 -11.87
N GLU A 185 6.21 -7.38 -12.92
CA GLU A 185 5.60 -6.06 -12.83
C GLU A 185 4.24 -6.10 -12.12
N SER A 186 3.50 -7.21 -12.24
CA SER A 186 2.15 -7.36 -11.67
C SER A 186 2.14 -7.91 -10.25
N LYS A 187 3.21 -8.61 -9.82
CA LYS A 187 3.35 -9.23 -8.49
C LYS A 187 2.99 -8.29 -7.35
N GLY A 188 3.61 -7.10 -7.30
CA GLY A 188 3.36 -6.12 -6.23
C GLY A 188 1.90 -5.65 -6.20
N THR A 189 1.29 -5.44 -7.37
CA THR A 189 -0.12 -5.07 -7.48
C THR A 189 -1.04 -6.16 -6.92
N TRP A 190 -0.73 -7.42 -7.21
CA TRP A 190 -1.51 -8.56 -6.72
C TRP A 190 -1.35 -8.78 -5.22
N ALA A 191 -0.11 -8.74 -4.73
CA ALA A 191 0.19 -8.85 -3.31
C ALA A 191 -0.55 -7.78 -2.50
N PHE A 192 -0.51 -6.54 -2.97
CA PHE A 192 -1.23 -5.44 -2.34
C PHE A 192 -2.75 -5.65 -2.34
N ARG A 193 -3.34 -6.06 -3.48
CA ARG A 193 -4.79 -6.30 -3.56
C ARG A 193 -5.26 -7.44 -2.68
N ASP A 194 -4.50 -8.53 -2.61
CA ASP A 194 -4.87 -9.67 -1.78
C ASP A 194 -4.74 -9.32 -0.29
N ARG A 195 -3.70 -8.56 0.08
CA ARG A 195 -3.56 -8.01 1.43
C ARG A 195 -4.69 -7.06 1.82
N LEU A 196 -5.10 -6.18 0.91
CA LEU A 196 -6.22 -5.27 1.13
C LEU A 196 -7.54 -6.04 1.34
N LYS A 197 -7.76 -7.11 0.58
CA LYS A 197 -8.93 -8.00 0.75
C LYS A 197 -8.90 -8.74 2.08
N GLU A 198 -7.74 -9.24 2.50
CA GLU A 198 -7.56 -9.90 3.80
C GLU A 198 -7.98 -8.94 4.94
N ILE A 199 -7.44 -7.72 4.94
CA ILE A 199 -7.78 -6.70 5.95
C ILE A 199 -9.28 -6.39 5.93
N HIS A 200 -9.87 -6.24 4.74
CA HIS A 200 -11.30 -6.02 4.59
C HIS A 200 -12.12 -7.17 5.20
N ILE A 201 -11.77 -8.43 4.92
CA ILE A 201 -12.46 -9.61 5.46
C ILE A 201 -12.40 -9.61 7.00
N THR A 202 -11.24 -9.34 7.58
CA THR A 202 -11.07 -9.25 9.03
C THR A 202 -11.92 -8.14 9.65
N LEU A 203 -11.92 -6.96 9.04
CA LEU A 203 -12.76 -5.85 9.49
C LEU A 203 -14.24 -6.18 9.35
N ALA A 204 -14.65 -6.82 8.26
CA ALA A 204 -16.04 -7.22 8.01
C ALA A 204 -16.58 -8.19 9.07
N GLN A 205 -15.73 -9.11 9.54
CA GLN A 205 -16.08 -10.08 10.58
C GLN A 205 -16.11 -9.47 11.99
N SER A 206 -15.54 -8.28 12.18
CA SER A 206 -15.44 -7.64 13.49
C SER A 206 -16.74 -6.96 13.94
N ILE A 207 -16.87 -6.77 15.26
CA ILE A 207 -17.95 -5.97 15.85
C ILE A 207 -17.89 -4.48 15.45
N PHE A 208 -16.75 -4.00 14.95
CA PHE A 208 -16.59 -2.60 14.53
C PHE A 208 -17.59 -2.21 13.46
N THR A 209 -17.95 -3.14 12.56
CA THR A 209 -18.97 -2.93 11.53
C THR A 209 -20.33 -2.59 12.14
N LYS A 210 -20.68 -3.23 13.26
CA LYS A 210 -21.95 -2.98 13.98
C LYS A 210 -21.91 -1.66 14.74
N TRP A 211 -20.77 -1.27 15.29
CA TRP A 211 -20.62 0.02 15.98
C TRP A 211 -20.57 1.22 15.04
N ARG A 212 -20.09 1.03 13.80
CA ARG A 212 -19.90 2.09 12.81
C ARG A 212 -20.44 1.66 11.44
N VAL A 213 -21.73 1.33 11.39
CA VAL A 213 -22.40 0.81 10.17
C VAL A 213 -22.22 1.74 8.98
N ARG A 214 -22.50 3.04 9.15
CA ARG A 214 -22.41 4.03 8.07
C ARG A 214 -20.98 4.13 7.52
N ASP A 215 -20.00 4.20 8.40
CA ASP A 215 -18.59 4.33 8.03
C ASP A 215 -18.10 3.07 7.31
N TYR A 216 -18.52 1.90 7.78
CA TYR A 216 -18.19 0.63 7.17
C TYR A 216 -18.79 0.50 5.76
N LEU A 217 -20.05 0.89 5.57
CA LEU A 217 -20.67 0.89 4.23
C LEU A 217 -19.93 1.82 3.26
N ASN A 218 -19.56 3.02 3.71
CA ASN A 218 -18.75 3.95 2.93
C ASN A 218 -17.37 3.38 2.58
N PHE A 219 -16.76 2.67 3.53
CA PHE A 219 -15.49 1.98 3.31
C PHE A 219 -15.64 0.84 2.30
N GLN A 220 -16.56 -0.10 2.53
CA GLN A 220 -16.80 -1.28 1.69
C GLN A 220 -17.05 -0.91 0.22
N ASN A 221 -17.78 0.18 -0.02
CA ASN A 221 -18.13 0.59 -1.38
C ASN A 221 -16.98 1.26 -2.14
N ASN A 222 -16.00 1.85 -1.45
CA ASN A 222 -15.01 2.74 -2.07
C ASN A 222 -13.54 2.31 -1.88
N TYR A 223 -13.23 1.44 -0.91
CA TYR A 223 -11.84 1.14 -0.53
C TYR A 223 -10.96 0.63 -1.68
N ILE A 224 -11.51 -0.15 -2.62
CA ILE A 224 -10.76 -0.64 -3.79
C ILE A 224 -10.34 0.51 -4.70
N ASN A 225 -11.21 1.50 -4.87
CA ASN A 225 -10.96 2.66 -5.73
C ASN A 225 -10.04 3.68 -5.05
N ASP A 226 -10.16 3.82 -3.73
CA ASP A 226 -9.36 4.75 -2.93
C ASP A 226 -7.93 4.24 -2.67
N PHE A 227 -7.77 2.94 -2.39
CA PHE A 227 -6.48 2.30 -2.20
C PHE A 227 -6.02 1.62 -3.50
N GLN A 228 -5.55 2.43 -4.45
CA GLN A 228 -5.01 1.90 -5.72
C GLN A 228 -3.57 1.42 -5.56
N SER A 229 -3.24 0.27 -6.16
CA SER A 229 -1.89 -0.32 -6.11
C SER A 229 -0.80 0.62 -6.63
N ILE A 230 -1.13 1.44 -7.64
CA ILE A 230 -0.20 2.40 -8.22
C ILE A 230 0.31 3.43 -7.19
N ASN A 231 -0.52 3.74 -6.18
CA ASN A 231 -0.21 4.71 -5.14
C ASN A 231 0.61 4.13 -3.98
N VAL A 232 0.75 2.79 -3.92
CA VAL A 232 1.54 2.06 -2.90
C VAL A 232 2.74 1.36 -3.53
N THR A 233 2.92 1.49 -4.85
CA THR A 233 4.04 0.87 -5.55
C THR A 233 5.34 1.53 -5.10
N PRO A 234 6.31 0.75 -4.55
CA PRO A 234 7.56 1.30 -4.05
C PRO A 234 8.26 2.12 -5.13
N SER A 235 8.61 3.35 -4.80
CA SER A 235 9.42 4.22 -5.65
C SER A 235 10.68 4.65 -4.91
N GLU A 236 11.71 5.10 -5.63
CA GLU A 236 12.95 5.52 -4.98
C GLU A 236 12.78 6.78 -4.14
N THR A 237 11.78 7.61 -4.46
CA THR A 237 11.61 8.95 -3.90
C THR A 237 10.41 9.07 -2.97
N GLU A 238 9.43 8.19 -3.09
CA GLU A 238 8.13 8.32 -2.43
C GLU A 238 7.63 6.97 -1.90
N LEU A 239 7.29 6.96 -0.61
CA LEU A 239 6.64 5.87 0.11
C LEU A 239 5.20 5.64 -0.40
N LEU A 240 4.46 6.73 -0.63
CA LEU A 240 3.10 6.75 -1.18
C LEU A 240 3.02 7.79 -2.29
N LYS A 241 2.09 7.60 -3.23
CA LYS A 241 1.85 8.53 -4.33
C LYS A 241 0.42 9.04 -4.37
N GLY A 242 0.25 10.19 -5.03
CA GLY A 242 -1.06 10.75 -5.34
C GLY A 242 -1.94 10.94 -4.12
N SER A 243 -3.21 10.56 -4.23
CA SER A 243 -4.24 10.80 -3.22
C SER A 243 -4.00 10.09 -1.87
N LEU A 244 -3.12 9.09 -1.80
CA LEU A 244 -2.81 8.41 -0.55
C LEU A 244 -1.95 9.25 0.39
N VAL A 245 -1.14 10.16 -0.15
CA VAL A 245 -0.37 11.12 0.66
C VAL A 245 -1.33 12.05 1.40
N ASP A 246 -2.26 12.65 0.66
CA ASP A 246 -3.29 13.52 1.24
C ASP A 246 -4.19 12.76 2.21
N MET A 247 -4.56 11.52 1.87
CA MET A 247 -5.34 10.66 2.76
C MET A 247 -4.60 10.42 4.08
N TYR A 248 -3.30 10.15 4.05
CA TYR A 248 -2.52 9.98 5.28
C TYR A 248 -2.63 11.23 6.16
N GLU A 249 -2.34 12.40 5.59
CA GLU A 249 -2.29 13.62 6.40
C GLU A 249 -3.66 14.06 6.91
N GLN A 250 -4.69 13.96 6.08
CA GLN A 250 -6.04 14.40 6.44
C GLN A 250 -6.76 13.40 7.35
N VAL A 251 -6.60 12.09 7.11
CA VAL A 251 -7.40 11.05 7.76
C VAL A 251 -6.69 10.43 8.97
N VAL A 252 -5.36 10.24 8.89
CA VAL A 252 -4.55 9.58 9.93
C VAL A 252 -3.86 10.61 10.82
N TYR A 253 -2.99 11.45 10.26
CA TYR A 253 -2.14 12.34 11.05
C TYR A 253 -2.94 13.38 11.84
N LYS A 254 -3.87 14.09 11.19
CA LYS A 254 -4.75 15.05 11.87
C LYS A 254 -5.55 14.41 13.00
N GLN A 255 -6.11 13.22 12.78
CA GLN A 255 -6.85 12.52 13.82
C GLN A 255 -5.94 12.08 14.97
N ARG A 256 -4.76 11.52 14.67
CA ARG A 256 -3.78 11.10 15.68
C ARG A 256 -3.42 12.28 16.58
N ASN A 257 -3.11 13.44 15.98
CA ASN A 257 -2.81 14.64 16.73
C ASN A 257 -4.00 15.13 17.56
N ARG A 258 -5.22 15.10 17.03
CA ARG A 258 -6.42 15.48 17.78
C ARG A 258 -6.64 14.59 19.01
N ILE A 259 -6.46 13.28 18.89
CA ILE A 259 -6.67 12.36 20.02
C ILE A 259 -5.52 12.49 21.03
N ALA A 260 -4.27 12.56 20.57
CA ALA A 260 -3.09 12.69 21.44
C ALA A 260 -3.06 14.04 22.18
N HIS A 261 -3.51 15.12 21.52
CA HIS A 261 -3.58 16.46 22.09
C HIS A 261 -5.01 16.83 22.48
N ASN A 262 -5.78 15.91 23.07
CA ASN A 262 -7.14 16.13 23.59
C ASN A 262 -7.19 17.05 24.83
N THR A 263 -6.44 18.15 24.77
CA THR A 263 -6.40 19.25 25.72
C THR A 263 -7.53 20.24 25.41
N LEU A 264 -8.03 20.95 26.42
CA LEU A 264 -9.15 21.90 26.27
C LEU A 264 -8.92 22.93 25.14
N SER A 265 -7.68 23.36 24.91
CA SER A 265 -7.31 24.29 23.85
C SER A 265 -7.38 23.71 22.44
N TYR A 266 -7.22 22.38 22.27
CA TYR A 266 -7.24 21.72 20.97
C TYR A 266 -8.62 21.11 20.64
N GLN A 267 -9.50 20.95 21.63
CA GLN A 267 -10.85 20.41 21.46
C GLN A 267 -11.74 21.28 20.56
N GLN A 268 -11.41 22.56 20.37
CA GLN A 268 -12.10 23.46 19.44
C GLN A 268 -11.72 23.21 17.97
N ASN A 269 -10.65 22.44 17.70
CA ASN A 269 -10.22 22.06 16.36
C ASN A 269 -11.07 20.89 15.81
N LEU A 270 -12.36 21.16 15.66
CA LEU A 270 -13.36 20.25 15.08
C LEU A 270 -13.55 20.56 13.60
N PRO A 271 -13.96 19.57 12.78
CA PRO A 271 -14.35 19.82 11.41
C PRO A 271 -15.48 20.85 11.36
N ASP A 272 -15.34 21.86 10.52
CA ASP A 272 -16.42 22.83 10.30
C ASP A 272 -17.45 22.28 9.30
N LEU A 273 -18.54 23.03 9.07
CA LEU A 273 -19.58 22.59 8.14
C LEU A 273 -19.08 22.42 6.70
N SER A 274 -18.01 23.13 6.31
CA SER A 274 -17.42 23.00 4.98
C SER A 274 -16.60 21.72 4.86
N ASP A 275 -15.86 21.35 5.91
CA ASP A 275 -15.16 20.07 6.01
C ASP A 275 -16.15 18.90 5.95
N LEU A 276 -17.27 18.99 6.67
CA LEU A 276 -18.32 17.97 6.67
C LEU A 276 -19.04 17.85 5.31
N ALA A 277 -19.07 18.93 4.53
CA ALA A 277 -19.64 18.96 3.19
C ALA A 277 -18.67 18.48 2.10
N ASP A 278 -17.39 18.23 2.44
CA ASP A 278 -16.41 17.72 1.50
C ASP A 278 -16.84 16.34 0.97
N LYS A 279 -16.75 16.17 -0.35
CA LYS A 279 -17.12 14.92 -1.04
C LYS A 279 -16.25 13.73 -0.60
N ASN A 280 -15.06 13.97 -0.07
CA ASN A 280 -14.14 12.98 0.46
C ASN A 280 -14.26 12.80 1.98
N TYR A 281 -15.15 13.54 2.67
CA TYR A 281 -15.29 13.44 4.12
C TYR A 281 -15.64 12.01 4.59
N TYR A 282 -16.28 11.21 3.73
CA TYR A 282 -16.57 9.79 4.03
C TYR A 282 -15.31 8.96 4.36
N LYS A 283 -14.12 9.41 3.96
CA LYS A 283 -12.83 8.76 4.27
C LYS A 283 -12.40 8.96 5.72
N HIS A 284 -12.97 9.94 6.44
CA HIS A 284 -12.61 10.28 7.82
C HIS A 284 -13.20 9.30 8.84
N ASN A 285 -12.84 8.02 8.74
CA ASN A 285 -13.31 6.98 9.66
C ASN A 285 -12.20 5.98 10.03
N TYR A 286 -12.45 5.17 11.06
CA TYR A 286 -11.46 4.22 11.58
C TYR A 286 -11.08 3.10 10.61
N PHE A 287 -11.95 2.70 9.69
CA PHE A 287 -11.63 1.65 8.72
C PHE A 287 -10.53 2.12 7.74
N TYR A 288 -10.65 3.33 7.17
CA TYR A 288 -9.60 3.91 6.35
C TYR A 288 -8.31 4.11 7.15
N ARG A 289 -8.40 4.58 8.40
CA ARG A 289 -7.24 4.77 9.28
C ARG A 289 -6.49 3.47 9.53
N PHE A 290 -7.18 2.40 9.90
CA PHE A 290 -6.57 1.11 10.17
C PHE A 290 -5.91 0.51 8.93
N VAL A 291 -6.61 0.53 7.80
CA VAL A 291 -6.07 0.03 6.52
C VAL A 291 -4.83 0.80 6.14
N MET A 292 -4.85 2.13 6.25
CA MET A 292 -3.71 2.97 5.91
C MET A 292 -2.47 2.66 6.76
N LEU A 293 -2.65 2.46 8.08
CA LEU A 293 -1.56 2.10 8.98
C LEU A 293 -0.98 0.72 8.67
N VAL A 294 -1.82 -0.28 8.42
CA VAL A 294 -1.37 -1.64 8.07
C VAL A 294 -0.63 -1.65 6.74
N VAL A 295 -1.14 -0.95 5.73
CA VAL A 295 -0.51 -0.83 4.41
C VAL A 295 0.88 -0.21 4.52
N LEU A 296 1.03 0.88 5.28
CA LEU A 296 2.32 1.51 5.50
C LEU A 296 3.30 0.58 6.21
N ASP A 297 2.85 -0.09 7.26
CA ASP A 297 3.66 -1.04 8.02
C ASP A 297 4.17 -2.20 7.16
N ASP A 298 3.30 -2.77 6.32
CA ASP A 298 3.65 -3.88 5.43
C ASP A 298 4.79 -3.48 4.47
N VAL A 299 4.81 -2.24 3.95
CA VAL A 299 5.90 -1.74 3.10
C VAL A 299 7.22 -1.66 3.88
N PHE A 300 7.19 -1.11 5.09
CA PHE A 300 8.39 -1.00 5.93
C PHE A 300 8.93 -2.36 6.36
N ILE A 301 8.09 -3.30 6.76
CA ILE A 301 8.50 -4.67 7.11
C ILE A 301 9.21 -5.33 5.94
N ARG A 302 8.63 -5.26 4.73
CA ARG A 302 9.22 -5.89 3.55
C ARG A 302 10.54 -5.26 3.14
N LEU A 303 10.67 -3.93 3.24
CA LEU A 303 11.95 -3.25 3.03
C LEU A 303 12.99 -3.65 4.07
N TYR A 304 12.61 -3.67 5.34
CA TYR A 304 13.52 -4.03 6.43
C TYR A 304 14.00 -5.48 6.31
N LYS A 305 13.13 -6.41 5.89
CA LYS A 305 13.53 -7.78 5.54
C LYS A 305 14.64 -7.83 4.48
N LYS A 306 14.63 -6.92 3.50
CA LYS A 306 15.69 -6.83 2.47
C LYS A 306 16.96 -6.15 2.99
N TYR A 307 16.86 -5.32 4.03
CA TYR A 307 17.99 -4.68 4.70
C TYR A 307 18.80 -5.64 5.58
N ILE A 308 18.13 -6.56 6.27
CA ILE A 308 18.78 -7.54 7.15
C ILE A 308 19.35 -8.76 6.39
N GLN A 309 18.83 -9.03 5.19
CA GLN A 309 19.36 -10.06 4.27
C GLN A 309 20.65 -9.59 3.61
#